data_AF-A0A7C7NZ27-F1
#
_entry.id   AF-A0A7C7NZ27-F1
#
_cell.length_a   1.000
_cell.length_b   1.000
_cell.length_c   1.000
_cell.angle_alpha   90.00
_cell.angle_beta   90.00
_cell.angle_gamma   90.00
#
_symmetry.space_group_name_H-M   'P 1'
#
loop_
_entity.id
_entity.type
_entity.pdbx_description
1 polymer ?
#
loop_
_entity_poly.entity_id
_entity_poly.type
_entity_poly.pdbx_seq_one_letter_code
_entity_poly.pdbx_strand_id
1 'polypeptide(L)' 'MSLNRKISVSVLGATGMVGQNFIRLLENHPWFHVVDVAASSRSAGK' A
#
# COMPACT_ATOMS: atom_id res chain seq x y z
N MET A 1 -14.90 -21.17 10.34
CA MET A 1 -14.31 -19.84 10.68
C MET A 1 -13.99 -19.12 9.39
N SER A 2 -14.82 -18.16 8.96
CA SER A 2 -14.47 -17.32 7.81
C SER A 2 -13.44 -16.29 8.27
N LEU A 3 -12.19 -16.50 7.89
CA LEU A 3 -11.11 -15.51 8.08
C LEU A 3 -10.94 -14.71 6.78
N ASN A 4 -12.01 -14.06 6.32
CA ASN A 4 -11.98 -13.16 5.15
C ASN A 4 -11.42 -11.76 5.50
N ARG A 5 -10.54 -11.65 6.50
CA ARG A 5 -9.91 -10.37 6.83
C ARG A 5 -8.63 -10.22 6.03
N LYS A 6 -8.63 -9.26 5.10
CA LYS A 6 -7.43 -8.85 4.38
C LYS A 6 -6.36 -8.38 5.35
N ILE A 7 -5.11 -8.70 5.05
CA ILE A 7 -3.92 -8.28 5.79
C ILE A 7 -3.68 -6.81 5.49
N SER A 8 -3.66 -5.99 6.53
CA SER A 8 -3.36 -4.57 6.43
C SER A 8 -1.86 -4.37 6.19
N VAL A 9 -1.51 -3.61 5.16
CA VAL A 9 -0.11 -3.35 4.77
C VAL A 9 0.10 -1.87 4.48
N SER A 10 1.35 -1.42 4.59
CA SER A 10 1.77 -0.07 4.17
C SER A 10 2.88 -0.19 3.11
N VAL A 11 2.89 0.75 2.15
CA VAL A 11 3.90 0.81 1.09
C VAL A 11 4.89 1.93 1.40
N LEU A 12 6.16 1.56 1.65
CA LEU A 12 7.25 2.51 1.83
C LEU A 12 7.84 2.92 0.49
N GLY A 13 8.12 4.22 0.30
CA GLY A 13 8.62 4.75 -0.96
C GLY A 13 7.54 4.84 -2.04
N ALA A 14 6.29 5.06 -1.64
CA ALA A 14 5.11 5.06 -2.51
C ALA A 14 5.20 6.03 -3.71
N THR A 15 5.97 7.12 -3.59
CA THR A 15 6.16 8.09 -4.68
C THR A 15 7.13 7.62 -5.77
N GLY A 16 7.99 6.63 -5.49
CA GLY A 16 8.92 6.09 -6.47
C GLY A 16 8.25 5.17 -7.47
N MET A 17 8.90 4.91 -8.62
CA MET A 17 8.36 4.06 -9.69
C MET A 17 7.94 2.67 -9.19
N VAL A 18 8.74 2.07 -8.31
CA VAL A 18 8.44 0.76 -7.71
C VAL A 18 7.25 0.84 -6.76
N GLY A 19 7.20 1.86 -5.89
CA GLY A 19 6.08 2.05 -4.94
C GLY A 19 4.75 2.26 -5.64
N GLN A 20 4.72 3.09 -6.68
CA GLN A 20 3.53 3.31 -7.50
C GLN A 20 3.06 2.01 -8.19
N ASN A 21 4.00 1.20 -8.68
CA ASN A 21 3.67 -0.09 -9.28
C ASN A 21 3.11 -1.07 -8.23
N PHE A 22 3.69 -1.11 -7.03
CA PHE A 22 3.16 -1.91 -5.92
C PHE A 22 1.73 -1.52 -5.57
N ILE A 23 1.42 -0.23 -5.50
CA ILE A 23 0.05 0.24 -5.23
C ILE A 23 -0.92 -0.27 -6.30
N ARG A 24 -0.54 -0.19 -7.58
CA ARG A 24 -1.35 -0.72 -8.70
C ARG A 24 -1.56 -2.24 -8.59
N LEU A 25 -0.52 -3.00 -8.25
CA LEU A 25 -0.60 -4.46 -8.12
C LEU A 25 -1.41 -4.90 -6.89
N LEU A 26 -1.38 -4.10 -5.83
CA LEU A 26 -2.12 -4.36 -4.60
C LEU A 26 -3.59 -3.88 -4.66
N GLU A 27 -3.94 -3.13 -5.70
CA GLU A 27 -5.32 -2.73 -5.96
C GLU A 27 -6.20 -3.98 -6.11
N ASN A 28 -7.27 -4.05 -5.32
CA ASN A 28 -8.20 -5.19 -5.27
C ASN A 28 -7.57 -6.56 -4.93
N HIS A 29 -6.36 -6.59 -4.36
CA HIS A 29 -5.70 -7.84 -4.02
C HIS A 29 -6.55 -8.69 -3.05
N PRO A 30 -6.65 -10.02 -3.24
CA PRO A 30 -7.50 -10.88 -2.41
C PRO A 30 -7.07 -10.91 -0.94
N TRP A 31 -5.78 -10.72 -0.69
CA TRP A 31 -5.20 -10.88 0.66
C TRP A 31 -4.74 -9.58 1.30
N PHE A 32 -4.48 -8.54 0.51
CA PHE A 32 -3.83 -7.33 1.02
C PHE A 32 -4.76 -6.14 0.88
N HIS A 33 -4.76 -5.30 1.90
CA HIS A 33 -5.42 -4.02 1.91
C HIS A 33 -4.39 -2.96 2.31
N VAL A 34 -4.05 -2.08 1.38
CA VAL A 34 -3.14 -0.96 1.64
C VAL A 34 -3.89 0.04 2.49
N VAL A 35 -3.47 0.21 3.74
CA VAL A 35 -4.10 1.12 4.71
C VAL A 35 -3.34 2.44 4.85
N ASP A 36 -2.09 2.47 4.42
CA ASP A 36 -1.21 3.62 4.54
C ASP A 36 -0.11 3.59 3.46
N VAL A 37 0.45 4.74 3.15
CA VAL A 37 1.57 4.91 2.23
C VAL A 37 2.56 5.91 2.81
N ALA A 38 3.85 5.57 2.77
CA ALA A 38 4.90 6.45 3.25
C ALA A 38 5.88 6.81 2.13
N ALA A 39 6.41 8.03 2.20
CA ALA A 39 7.44 8.52 1.30
C ALA A 39 8.43 9.40 2.08
N SER A 40 9.30 10.14 1.37
CA SER A 40 10.23 11.06 2.03
C SER A 40 9.49 12.17 2.79
N SER A 41 10.15 12.80 3.77
CA SER A 41 9.57 13.88 4.56
C SER A 41 9.07 15.07 3.72
N ARG A 42 9.68 15.31 2.56
CA ARG A 42 9.24 16.34 1.59
C ARG A 42 7.88 16.02 0.95
N SER A 43 7.49 14.75 0.92
CA SER A 43 6.26 14.25 0.33
C SER A 43 5.17 13.99 1.38
N ALA A 44 5.47 14.11 2.67
CA ALA A 44 4.49 13.92 3.73
C ALA A 44 3.34 14.94 3.61
N GLY A 45 2.10 14.46 3.70
CA GLY A 45 0.88 15.29 3.65
C GLY A 45 0.49 15.82 2.27
N LYS A 46 1.12 15.33 1.18
CA LYS A 46 0.74 15.63 -0.20
C LYS A 46 -0.16 14.56 -0.80
#